data_AF-A0A1Z4M0N2-F1
#
_entry.id   AF-A0A1Z4M0N2-F1
#
_cell.length_a   1.000
_cell.length_b   1.000
_cell.length_c   1.000
_cell.angle_alpha   90.00
_cell.angle_beta   90.00
_cell.angle_gamma   90.00
#
_symmetry.space_group_name_H-M   'P 1'
#
loop_
_entity.id
_entity.type
_entity.pdbx_description
1 polymer ?
#
loop_
_entity_poly.entity_id
_entity_poly.type
_entity_poly.pdbx_seq_one_letter_code
_entity_poly.pdbx_strand_id
1 'polypeptide(L)' 'MTNQVTLFSKPNCNYCARAKAIFKRANINFQEYDVTINQRNADASVYLSGAATVPQIFSSRYITIN' A
#
# COMPACT_ATOMS: atom_id res chain seq x y z
N MET A 1 10.98 1.75 -16.53
CA MET A 1 10.49 0.56 -15.78
C MET A 1 10.18 1.01 -14.37
N THR A 2 8.92 1.16 -14.00
CA THR A 2 8.52 1.63 -12.68
C THR A 2 7.68 0.53 -12.02
N ASN A 3 8.29 -0.19 -11.09
CA ASN A 3 7.54 -1.06 -10.17
C ASN A 3 6.67 -0.14 -9.31
N GLN A 4 5.38 -0.05 -9.63
CA GLN A 4 4.44 0.71 -8.83
C GLN A 4 4.18 -0.02 -7.52
N VAL A 5 4.50 0.63 -6.41
CA VAL A 5 4.18 0.17 -5.07
C VAL A 5 2.91 0.87 -4.61
N THR A 6 1.98 0.12 -4.04
CA THR A 6 0.76 0.63 -3.43
C THR A 6 0.79 0.35 -1.94
N LEU A 7 0.44 1.35 -1.12
CA LEU A 7 0.36 1.26 0.33
C LEU A 7 -1.04 1.62 0.79
N PHE A 8 -1.74 0.69 1.44
CA PHE A 8 -2.92 1.02 2.25
C PHE A 8 -2.49 1.37 3.68
N SER A 9 -3.04 2.47 4.20
CA SER A 9 -2.64 3.06 5.48
C SER A 9 -3.85 3.61 6.25
N LYS A 10 -3.59 4.14 7.45
CA LYS A 10 -4.53 4.99 8.21
C LYS A 10 -3.78 6.04 9.04
N PRO A 11 -4.43 7.15 9.46
CA PRO A 11 -3.84 8.12 10.37
C PRO A 11 -3.49 7.46 11.71
N ASN A 12 -2.50 8.03 12.43
CA ASN A 12 -2.06 7.55 13.75
C ASN A 12 -1.62 6.07 13.78
N CYS A 13 -1.09 5.56 12.67
CA CYS A 13 -0.57 4.19 12.55
C CYS A 13 0.96 4.18 12.54
N ASN A 14 1.58 3.81 13.66
CA ASN A 14 3.05 3.75 13.80
C ASN A 14 3.72 2.83 12.76
N TYR A 15 3.10 1.69 12.45
CA TYR A 15 3.62 0.75 11.44
C TYR A 15 3.54 1.32 10.02
N CYS A 16 2.47 2.06 9.71
CA CYS A 16 2.31 2.73 8.42
C CYS A 16 3.35 3.83 8.25
N ALA A 17 3.62 4.62 9.29
CA ALA A 17 4.68 5.63 9.28
C ALA A 17 6.07 5.02 9.03
N ARG A 18 6.37 3.86 9.66
CA ARG A 18 7.61 3.12 9.43
C ARG A 18 7.74 2.63 7.99
N ALA A 19 6.67 2.07 7.40
CA ALA A 19 6.68 1.63 6.01
C ALA A 19 7.00 2.78 5.05
N LYS A 20 6.34 3.93 5.20
CA LYS A 20 6.62 5.15 4.40
C LYS A 20 8.07 5.60 4.54
N ALA A 21 8.61 5.59 5.75
CA ALA A 21 10.00 5.97 6.00
C ALA A 21 10.99 5.05 5.28
N ILE A 22 10.72 3.74 5.25
CA ILE A 22 11.54 2.77 4.51
C ILE A 22 11.47 3.08 3.01
N PHE A 23 10.28 3.28 2.44
CA PHE A 23 10.14 3.60 1.01
C PHE A 23 10.88 4.88 0.63
N LYS A 24 10.77 5.92 1.46
CA LYS A 24 11.49 7.18 1.26
C LYS A 24 13.01 6.99 1.31
N ARG A 25 13.52 6.21 2.27
CA ARG A 25 14.96 5.89 2.39
C ARG A 25 15.48 5.05 1.22
N ALA A 26 14.65 4.14 0.70
CA ALA A 26 14.98 3.28 -0.43
C ALA A 26 14.72 3.94 -1.79
N ASN A 27 14.28 5.20 -1.83
CA ASN A 27 13.88 5.92 -3.04
C ASN A 27 12.83 5.16 -3.89
N ILE A 28 11.92 4.46 -3.21
CA ILE A 28 10.82 3.73 -3.83
C ILE A 28 9.64 4.68 -3.98
N ASN A 29 9.20 4.90 -5.22
CA ASN A 29 7.95 5.61 -5.50
C ASN A 29 6.77 4.72 -5.13
N PHE A 30 5.83 5.25 -4.36
CA PHE A 30 4.61 4.54 -3.96
C PHE A 30 3.38 5.44 -3.99
N GLN A 31 2.23 4.84 -4.27
CA GLN A 31 0.92 5.46 -4.11
C GLN A 31 0.33 5.04 -2.77
N GLU A 32 -0.12 6.02 -1.98
CA GLU A 32 -0.80 5.77 -0.71
C GLU A 32 -2.33 5.86 -0.88
N TYR A 33 -3.05 4.95 -0.23
CA TYR A 33 -4.49 4.97 -0.06
C TYR A 33 -4.83 4.87 1.43
N ASP A 34 -5.33 5.96 2.01
CA ASP A 34 -5.82 5.95 3.39
C ASP A 34 -7.22 5.31 3.43
N VAL A 35 -7.36 4.23 4.19
CA VAL A 35 -8.62 3.46 4.31
C VAL A 35 -9.71 4.22 5.07
N THR A 36 -9.37 5.31 5.76
CA THR A 36 -10.32 6.13 6.52
C THR A 36 -10.95 7.25 5.69
N ILE A 37 -10.40 7.56 4.52
CA ILE A 37 -10.91 8.65 3.66
C ILE A 37 -12.23 8.27 3.00
N ASN A 38 -12.38 7.01 2.56
CA ASN A 38 -13.61 6.54 1.93
C ASN A 38 -13.74 5.01 2.01
N GLN A 39 -14.98 4.54 1.91
CA GLN A 39 -15.32 3.12 1.97
C GLN A 39 -14.64 2.31 0.86
N ARG A 40 -14.48 2.88 -0.34
CA ARG A 40 -13.84 2.20 -1.47
C ARG A 40 -12.39 1.80 -1.17
N ASN A 41 -11.63 2.65 -0.49
CA ASN A 41 -10.25 2.34 -0.08
C ASN A 41 -10.23 1.22 0.97
N ALA A 42 -11.16 1.25 1.94
CA ALA A 42 -11.27 0.21 2.95
C ALA A 42 -11.66 -1.14 2.33
N ASP A 43 -12.66 -1.17 1.45
CA ASP A 43 -13.10 -2.38 0.76
C ASP A 43 -12.01 -2.95 -0.13
N ALA A 44 -11.32 -2.10 -0.90
CA ALA A 44 -10.22 -2.53 -1.75
C ALA A 44 -9.05 -3.12 -0.94
N SER A 45 -8.72 -2.51 0.20
CA SER A 45 -7.69 -3.02 1.12
C SER A 45 -8.03 -4.44 1.58
N VAL A 46 -9.25 -4.69 2.06
CA VAL A 46 -9.69 -6.01 2.51
C VAL A 46 -9.76 -7.00 1.34
N TYR A 47 -10.36 -6.61 0.22
CA TYR A 47 -10.53 -7.46 -0.95
C TYR A 47 -9.18 -7.96 -1.49
N LEU A 48 -8.18 -7.09 -1.58
CA LEU A 48 -6.86 -7.43 -2.13
C LEU A 48 -5.98 -8.23 -1.16
N SER A 49 -6.10 -7.98 0.16
CA SER A 49 -5.22 -8.60 1.16
C SER A 49 -5.84 -9.77 1.92
N GLY A 50 -7.17 -9.88 1.94
CA GLY A 50 -7.91 -10.73 2.87
C GLY A 50 -7.87 -10.27 4.33
N ALA A 51 -7.30 -9.09 4.62
CA ALA A 51 -7.09 -8.60 5.98
C ALA A 51 -7.71 -7.21 6.21
N ALA A 52 -8.27 -6.98 7.40
CA ALA A 52 -8.81 -5.70 7.83
C ALA A 52 -7.77 -4.76 8.48
N THR A 53 -6.51 -5.19 8.57
CA THR A 53 -5.43 -4.46 9.25
C THR A 53 -4.46 -3.84 8.26
N VAL A 54 -3.99 -2.63 8.57
CA VAL A 54 -2.95 -1.89 7.83
C VAL A 54 -1.66 -1.80 8.67
N PRO A 55 -0.47 -1.62 8.07
CA PRO A 55 -0.19 -1.36 6.65
C PRO A 55 -0.31 -2.60 5.75
N GLN A 56 -0.73 -2.39 4.51
CA GLN A 56 -0.71 -3.42 3.45
C GLN A 56 0.04 -2.87 2.25
N ILE A 57 0.97 -3.65 1.71
CA ILE A 57 1.90 -3.22 0.67
C ILE A 57 1.77 -4.16 -0.51
N PHE A 58 1.51 -3.60 -1.69
CA PHE A 58 1.40 -4.34 -2.94
C PHE A 58 2.44 -3.84 -3.93
N SER A 59 3.02 -4.74 -4.70
CA SER A 59 3.93 -4.40 -5.81
C SER A 59 3.36 -4.94 -7.11
N SER A 60 3.23 -4.09 -8.13
CA SER A 60 2.86 -4.55 -9.47
C SER A 60 4.05 -5.31 -10.08
N ARG A 61 3.96 -6.65 -10.13
CA ARG A 61 4.83 -7.48 -10.96
C ARG A 61 4.07 -7.75 -12.26
N TYR A 62 4.56 -7.23 -13.38
CA TYR A 62 4.12 -7.69 -14.70
C TYR A 62 4.54 -9.16 -14.85
N ILE A 63 3.58 -10.07 -14.91
CA ILE A 63 3.84 -11.45 -15.33
C ILE A 63 3.78 -11.43 -16.85
N THR A 64 4.94 -11.47 -17.51
CA THR A 64 4.99 -11.68 -18.95
C THR A 64 4.61 -13.15 -19.19
N ILE A 65 3.40 -13.38 -19.69
CA ILE A 65 3.04 -14.67 -20.29
C ILE A 65 3.66 -14.65 -21.69
N ASN A 66 4.65 -15.49 -21.94
CA ASN A 66 5.14 -15.82 -23.29
C ASN A 66 4.45 -17.09 -23.75
#